data_AF-A0A9E2Q7I4-F1
#
_entry.id   AF-A0A9E2Q7I4-F1
#
_cell.length_a   1.000
_cell.length_b   1.000
_cell.length_c   1.000
_cell.angle_alpha   90.00
_cell.angle_beta   90.00
_cell.angle_gamma   90.00
#
_symmetry.space_group_name_H-M   'P 1'
#
loop_
_entity.id
_entity.type
_entity.pdbx_description
1 polymer ?
#
loop_
_entity_poly.entity_id
_entity_poly.type
_entity_poly.pdbx_seq_one_letter_code
_entity_poly.pdbx_strand_id
1 'polypeptide(L)'
;MSYRPPRTVYHGTDASFEKFDTAKSLGAHFGTRKSGLDRLKSTGRGQIEYIPYQDHAGRWWALEEMLSNRPRFEHGPFDDEDSTLAFIETAPQERQPLAFEIDVYRPLMLPDLGTWEFQSVVRQLQKQSPDNFGPCVDDWYLCWNQSNEAGWTAVHKSLSAAGYDCICYLNETEDPGEPSWIVWDSSRIHPSWPAPPFARRTQEEETPFPQEVPT
;
A
#
# COMPACT_ATOMS: atom_id res chain seq x y z
N MET A 1 15.72 12.01 19.93
CA MET A 1 16.06 10.92 18.99
C MET A 1 15.45 11.27 17.64
N SER A 2 16.23 11.28 16.55
CA SER A 2 15.69 11.39 15.20
C SER A 2 15.44 9.96 14.73
N TYR A 3 14.17 9.60 14.52
CA TYR A 3 13.83 8.34 13.87
C TYR A 3 14.20 8.46 12.40
N ARG A 4 15.00 7.50 11.91
CA ARG A 4 15.18 7.27 10.47
C ARG A 4 14.49 5.96 10.13
N PRO A 5 13.80 5.87 8.99
CA PRO A 5 13.22 4.61 8.58
C PRO A 5 14.32 3.57 8.38
N PRO A 6 14.05 2.29 8.69
CA PRO A 6 14.92 1.21 8.26
C PRO A 6 14.95 1.19 6.73
N ARG A 7 15.99 0.54 6.15
CA ARG A 7 16.11 0.42 4.70
C ARG A 7 14.85 -0.14 4.04
N THR A 8 14.23 -1.13 4.69
CA THR A 8 13.01 -1.77 4.20
C THR A 8 11.90 -1.62 5.22
N VAL A 9 10.76 -1.14 4.77
CA VAL A 9 9.49 -1.05 5.51
C VAL A 9 8.43 -1.89 4.83
N TYR A 10 7.34 -2.21 5.54
CA TYR A 10 6.35 -3.18 5.08
C TYR A 10 4.93 -2.62 5.11
N HIS A 11 4.14 -3.00 4.11
CA HIS A 11 2.71 -2.67 4.00
C HIS A 11 1.87 -3.95 3.91
N GLY A 12 0.88 -4.10 4.79
CA GLY A 12 -0.01 -5.27 4.83
C GLY A 12 -1.26 -5.08 3.96
N THR A 13 -1.30 -5.72 2.78
CA THR A 13 -2.46 -5.68 1.88
C THR A 13 -2.51 -6.90 0.96
N ASP A 14 -3.70 -7.20 0.43
CA ASP A 14 -3.98 -8.15 -0.64
C ASP A 14 -4.14 -7.46 -2.02
N ALA A 15 -4.23 -6.13 -2.05
CA ALA A 15 -4.49 -5.36 -3.26
C ALA A 15 -3.33 -5.41 -4.27
N SER A 16 -3.65 -5.37 -5.57
CA SER A 16 -2.65 -5.04 -6.63
C SER A 16 -2.74 -3.57 -6.90
N PHE A 17 -1.58 -2.96 -7.01
CA PHE A 17 -1.43 -1.60 -7.45
C PHE A 17 0.00 -1.41 -7.94
N GLU A 18 0.18 -0.47 -8.87
CA GLU A 18 1.51 -0.04 -9.27
C GLU A 18 2.02 1.12 -8.40
N LYS A 19 1.08 1.90 -7.84
CA LYS A 19 1.37 3.04 -6.96
C LYS A 19 0.29 3.21 -5.91
N PHE A 20 0.67 3.79 -4.77
CA PHE A 20 -0.30 4.21 -3.75
C PHE A 20 -1.07 5.44 -4.23
N ASP A 21 -2.40 5.42 -4.06
CA ASP A 21 -3.24 6.62 -4.14
C ASP A 21 -3.29 7.27 -2.76
N THR A 22 -2.44 8.27 -2.56
CA THR A 22 -2.33 9.03 -1.30
C THR A 22 -3.18 10.31 -1.29
N ALA A 23 -3.89 10.62 -2.39
CA ALA A 23 -4.63 11.87 -2.50
C ALA A 23 -5.88 11.91 -1.62
N LYS A 24 -6.44 10.74 -1.27
CA LYS A 24 -7.72 10.58 -0.56
C LYS A 24 -7.58 10.25 0.92
N SER A 25 -6.35 10.17 1.43
CA SER A 25 -6.03 9.82 2.82
C SER A 25 -4.85 10.66 3.32
N LEU A 26 -4.48 10.47 4.59
CA LEU A 26 -3.26 11.06 5.13
C LEU A 26 -2.00 10.56 4.39
N GLY A 27 -2.01 9.35 3.84
CA GLY A 27 -0.89 8.77 3.13
C GLY A 27 -0.86 7.25 3.19
N ALA A 28 0.19 6.65 2.65
CA ALA A 28 0.44 5.22 2.74
C ALA A 28 1.12 4.86 4.06
N HIS A 29 0.61 3.83 4.74
CA HIS A 29 1.09 3.37 6.04
C HIS A 29 2.11 2.25 5.88
N PHE A 30 3.23 2.35 6.59
CA PHE A 30 4.28 1.34 6.62
C PHE A 30 4.73 1.07 8.05
N GLY A 31 5.13 -0.16 8.32
CA GLY A 31 5.67 -0.56 9.62
C GLY A 31 6.75 -1.63 9.49
N THR A 32 6.95 -2.38 10.56
CA THR A 32 7.81 -3.56 10.53
C THR A 32 7.16 -4.68 9.71
N ARG A 33 7.94 -5.70 9.37
CA ARG A 33 7.39 -6.91 8.75
C ARG A 33 6.30 -7.54 9.61
N LYS A 34 6.47 -7.51 10.94
CA LYS A 34 5.48 -8.03 11.88
C LYS A 34 4.22 -7.16 11.91
N SER A 35 4.32 -5.84 11.88
CA SER A 35 3.14 -4.95 11.75
C SER A 35 2.34 -5.28 10.49
N GLY A 36 3.03 -5.48 9.35
CA GLY A 36 2.38 -5.86 8.08
C GLY A 36 1.66 -7.21 8.15
N LEU A 37 2.26 -8.22 8.81
CA LEU A 37 1.63 -9.52 9.03
C LEU A 37 0.43 -9.43 9.97
N ASP A 38 0.55 -8.71 11.08
CA ASP A 38 -0.53 -8.52 12.05
C ASP A 38 -1.72 -7.82 11.37
N ARG A 39 -1.46 -6.86 10.48
CA ARG A 39 -2.49 -6.20 9.64
C ARG A 39 -3.19 -7.15 8.68
N LEU A 40 -2.45 -8.01 7.99
CA LEU A 40 -3.03 -9.01 7.10
C LEU A 40 -3.94 -9.98 7.87
N LYS A 41 -3.51 -10.41 9.06
CA LYS A 41 -4.30 -11.28 9.94
C LYS A 41 -5.56 -10.58 10.45
N SER A 42 -5.45 -9.36 10.97
CA SER A 42 -6.59 -8.63 11.55
C SER A 42 -7.67 -8.27 10.52
N THR A 43 -7.30 -8.18 9.24
CA THR A 43 -8.23 -7.91 8.13
C THR A 43 -8.74 -9.17 7.43
N GLY A 44 -8.39 -10.37 7.90
CA GLY A 44 -8.80 -11.64 7.28
C GLY A 44 -8.13 -11.93 5.94
N ARG A 45 -7.02 -11.24 5.62
CA ARG A 45 -6.27 -11.31 4.35
C ARG A 45 -4.95 -12.08 4.45
N GLY A 46 -4.71 -12.72 5.60
CA GLY A 46 -3.45 -13.42 5.89
C GLY A 46 -3.32 -14.78 5.20
N GLN A 47 -4.43 -15.39 4.77
CA GLN A 47 -4.43 -16.67 4.09
C GLN A 47 -4.59 -16.50 2.58
N ILE A 48 -4.00 -17.43 1.85
CA ILE A 48 -4.15 -17.57 0.40
C ILE A 48 -4.96 -18.84 0.17
N GLU A 49 -6.00 -18.75 -0.65
CA GLU A 49 -6.78 -19.89 -1.10
C GLU A 49 -6.46 -20.16 -2.57
N TYR A 50 -6.21 -21.43 -2.91
CA TYR A 50 -5.98 -21.84 -4.29
C TYR A 50 -7.10 -22.76 -4.75
N ILE A 51 -7.73 -22.43 -5.88
CA ILE A 51 -8.80 -23.22 -6.47
C ILE A 51 -8.29 -23.88 -7.75
N PRO A 52 -8.27 -25.23 -7.85
CA PRO A 52 -7.96 -25.90 -9.10
C PRO A 52 -9.10 -25.67 -10.09
N TYR A 53 -8.76 -25.39 -11.35
CA TYR A 53 -9.75 -25.32 -12.41
C TYR A 53 -9.15 -25.71 -13.77
N GLN A 54 -10.02 -26.16 -14.67
CA GLN A 54 -9.67 -26.46 -16.07
C GLN A 54 -10.19 -25.34 -16.98
N ASP A 55 -9.33 -24.83 -17.86
CA ASP A 55 -9.73 -23.84 -18.85
C ASP A 55 -10.44 -24.47 -20.07
N HIS A 56 -11.01 -23.62 -20.93
CA HIS A 56 -11.67 -24.03 -22.17
C HIS A 56 -10.79 -24.81 -23.17
N ALA A 57 -9.46 -24.77 -23.04
CA ALA A 57 -8.51 -25.53 -23.85
C ALA A 57 -8.13 -26.87 -23.19
N GLY A 58 -8.73 -27.22 -22.06
CA GLY A 58 -8.47 -28.46 -21.33
C GLY A 58 -7.23 -28.42 -20.44
N ARG A 59 -6.62 -27.24 -20.25
CA ARG A 59 -5.41 -27.09 -19.42
C ARG A 59 -5.81 -26.82 -17.97
N TRP A 60 -5.05 -27.38 -17.03
CA TRP A 60 -5.30 -27.21 -15.61
C TRP A 60 -4.50 -26.08 -15.00
N TRP A 61 -5.09 -25.39 -14.02
CA TRP A 61 -4.53 -24.20 -13.38
C TRP A 61 -4.92 -24.18 -11.89
N ALA A 62 -4.09 -23.54 -11.08
CA ALA A 62 -4.43 -23.18 -9.70
C ALA A 62 -4.65 -21.67 -9.62
N LEU A 63 -5.84 -21.28 -9.18
CA LEU A 63 -6.28 -19.89 -9.10
C LEU A 63 -6.12 -19.35 -7.67
N GLU A 64 -5.34 -18.28 -7.49
CA GLU A 64 -5.26 -17.56 -6.22
C GLU A 64 -6.56 -16.75 -5.99
N GLU A 65 -7.37 -17.15 -5.02
CA GLU A 65 -8.60 -16.46 -4.60
C GLU A 65 -8.30 -15.41 -3.51
N MET A 66 -9.28 -14.54 -3.23
CA MET A 66 -9.25 -13.53 -2.15
C MET A 66 -8.32 -12.32 -2.39
N LEU A 67 -8.26 -11.84 -3.63
CA LEU A 67 -7.54 -10.63 -3.99
C LEU A 67 -8.49 -9.45 -4.17
N SER A 68 -8.47 -8.49 -3.24
CA SER A 68 -9.17 -7.21 -3.44
C SER A 68 -8.67 -6.50 -4.71
N ASN A 69 -9.57 -6.19 -5.65
CA ASN A 69 -9.28 -5.43 -6.88
C ASN A 69 -8.14 -5.97 -7.78
N ARG A 70 -7.83 -7.28 -7.78
CA ARG A 70 -6.87 -7.86 -8.75
C ARG A 70 -7.55 -8.72 -9.83
N PRO A 71 -6.97 -8.82 -11.04
CA PRO A 71 -7.11 -10.04 -11.83
C PRO A 71 -6.54 -11.21 -11.02
N ARG A 72 -7.24 -12.34 -11.06
CA ARG A 72 -6.88 -13.55 -10.31
C ARG A 72 -5.50 -14.04 -10.77
N PHE A 73 -4.61 -14.44 -9.85
CA PHE A 73 -3.34 -15.04 -10.27
C PHE A 73 -3.56 -16.50 -10.61
N GLU A 74 -3.04 -16.89 -11.77
CA GLU A 74 -3.13 -18.25 -12.26
C GLU A 74 -1.72 -18.85 -12.23
N HIS A 75 -1.62 -20.00 -11.58
CA HIS A 75 -0.42 -20.83 -11.54
C HIS A 75 -0.64 -22.00 -12.50
N GLY A 76 0.32 -22.25 -13.38
CA GLY A 76 0.22 -23.29 -14.41
C GLY A 76 0.64 -22.79 -15.80
N PRO A 77 0.19 -23.45 -16.88
CA PRO A 77 -0.71 -24.61 -16.86
C PRO A 77 -0.01 -25.86 -16.29
N PHE A 78 -0.79 -26.78 -15.73
CA PHE A 78 -0.40 -28.11 -15.29
C PHE A 78 -0.93 -29.19 -16.25
N ASP A 79 -0.32 -30.38 -16.22
CA ASP A 79 -0.69 -31.50 -17.10
C ASP A 79 -2.08 -32.06 -16.76
N ASP A 80 -2.44 -32.13 -15.48
CA ASP A 80 -3.71 -32.67 -14.97
C ASP A 80 -4.13 -32.06 -13.61
N GLU A 81 -5.30 -32.48 -13.13
CA GLU A 81 -5.86 -32.06 -11.83
C GLU A 81 -4.95 -32.48 -10.66
N ASP A 82 -4.41 -33.70 -10.69
CA ASP A 82 -3.55 -34.24 -9.63
C ASP A 82 -2.27 -33.40 -9.48
N SER A 83 -1.67 -33.00 -10.61
CA SER A 83 -0.50 -32.10 -10.63
C SER A 83 -0.82 -30.71 -10.08
N THR A 84 -2.04 -30.23 -10.34
CA THR A 84 -2.53 -28.96 -9.79
C THR A 84 -2.73 -29.04 -8.28
N LEU A 85 -3.34 -30.12 -7.79
CA LEU A 85 -3.53 -30.36 -6.36
C LEU A 85 -2.19 -30.52 -5.64
N ALA A 86 -1.22 -31.22 -6.23
CA ALA A 86 0.13 -31.35 -5.69
C ALA A 86 0.85 -29.98 -5.59
N PHE A 87 0.64 -29.08 -6.56
CA PHE A 87 1.10 -27.70 -6.43
C PHE A 87 0.42 -27.00 -5.24
N ILE A 88 -0.91 -27.08 -5.14
CA ILE A 88 -1.66 -26.43 -4.06
C ILE A 88 -1.20 -26.89 -2.67
N GLU A 89 -0.93 -28.19 -2.49
CA GLU A 89 -0.43 -28.75 -1.23
C GLU A 89 0.93 -28.16 -0.80
N THR A 90 1.75 -27.75 -1.75
CA THR A 90 3.11 -27.24 -1.51
C THR A 90 3.22 -25.72 -1.64
N ALA A 91 2.20 -25.07 -2.20
CA ALA A 91 2.16 -23.63 -2.38
C ALA A 91 2.09 -22.88 -1.04
N PRO A 92 2.67 -21.67 -0.93
CA PRO A 92 2.54 -20.85 0.26
C PRO A 92 1.07 -20.51 0.54
N GLN A 93 0.58 -20.89 1.73
CA GLN A 93 -0.78 -20.61 2.18
C GLN A 93 -0.90 -19.30 2.98
N GLU A 94 0.24 -18.68 3.33
CA GLU A 94 0.27 -17.42 4.08
C GLU A 94 0.75 -16.26 3.22
N ARG A 95 -0.07 -15.21 3.15
CA ARG A 95 0.25 -13.96 2.47
C ARG A 95 1.35 -13.22 3.23
N GLN A 96 2.33 -12.73 2.48
CA GLN A 96 3.40 -11.90 3.02
C GLN A 96 3.13 -10.42 2.78
N PRO A 97 3.49 -9.53 3.72
CA PRO A 97 3.37 -8.10 3.51
C PRO A 97 4.34 -7.63 2.43
N LEU A 98 3.95 -6.54 1.79
CA LEU A 98 4.66 -5.91 0.70
C LEU A 98 5.88 -5.14 1.22
N ALA A 99 7.06 -5.34 0.62
CA ALA A 99 8.30 -4.66 1.04
C ALA A 99 8.57 -3.39 0.19
N PHE A 100 8.97 -2.30 0.85
CA PHE A 100 9.26 -1.01 0.21
C PHE A 100 10.51 -0.36 0.80
N GLU A 101 11.20 0.46 0.00
CA GLU A 101 12.14 1.48 0.48
C GLU A 101 11.40 2.84 0.48
N ILE A 102 11.62 3.69 1.49
CA ILE A 102 11.01 5.03 1.58
C ILE A 102 12.05 6.14 1.76
N ASP A 103 11.94 7.18 0.93
CA ASP A 103 12.88 8.31 0.90
C ASP A 103 12.38 9.50 1.73
N VAL A 104 12.33 9.32 3.06
CA VAL A 104 11.84 10.32 4.02
C VAL A 104 12.87 10.58 5.11
N TYR A 105 13.02 11.83 5.53
CA TYR A 105 14.15 12.27 6.36
C TYR A 105 13.76 13.22 7.49
N ARG A 106 12.56 13.82 7.45
CA ARG A 106 12.09 14.83 8.41
C ARG A 106 10.70 14.45 8.92
N PRO A 107 10.59 13.42 9.77
CA PRO A 107 9.32 12.99 10.31
C PRO A 107 8.74 14.02 11.28
N LEU A 108 7.43 14.26 11.16
CA LEU A 108 6.64 14.77 12.27
C LEU A 108 6.30 13.61 13.21
N MET A 109 6.72 13.70 14.47
CA MET A 109 6.38 12.69 15.48
C MET A 109 4.97 12.93 16.00
N LEU A 110 4.07 11.95 15.85
CA LEU A 110 2.73 11.97 16.43
C LEU A 110 2.50 10.74 17.33
N PRO A 111 1.58 10.80 18.31
CA PRO A 111 1.10 9.59 18.95
C PRO A 111 0.33 8.73 17.94
N ASP A 112 0.19 7.44 18.22
CA ASP A 112 -0.77 6.62 17.48
C ASP A 112 -2.19 7.16 17.73
N LEU A 113 -2.93 7.37 16.65
CA LEU A 113 -4.30 7.89 16.71
C LEU A 113 -5.35 6.78 16.65
N GLY A 114 -4.92 5.53 16.39
CA GLY A 114 -5.79 4.40 16.09
C GLY A 114 -6.46 4.56 14.73
N THR A 115 -7.35 5.55 14.59
CA THR A 115 -7.96 5.93 13.31
C THR A 115 -7.34 7.21 12.76
N TRP A 116 -6.75 7.10 11.58
CA TRP A 116 -6.03 8.19 10.90
C TRP A 116 -6.95 8.99 9.97
N GLU A 117 -8.16 9.28 10.47
CA GLU A 117 -9.17 10.08 9.77
C GLU A 117 -8.86 11.58 9.85
N PHE A 118 -9.42 12.34 8.91
CA PHE A 118 -9.12 13.77 8.75
C PHE A 118 -9.27 14.58 10.04
N GLN A 119 -10.40 14.44 10.73
CA GLN A 119 -10.69 15.21 11.95
C GLN A 119 -9.76 14.82 13.11
N SER A 120 -9.40 13.54 13.23
CA SER A 120 -8.47 13.05 14.26
C SER A 120 -7.08 13.65 14.04
N VAL A 121 -6.60 13.62 12.80
CA VAL A 121 -5.29 14.16 12.43
C VAL A 121 -5.24 15.67 12.63
N VAL A 122 -6.21 16.41 12.09
CA VAL A 122 -6.26 17.88 12.21
C VAL A 122 -6.29 18.32 13.68
N ARG A 123 -7.13 17.68 14.50
CA ARG A 123 -7.19 17.97 15.94
C ARG A 123 -5.86 17.72 16.64
N GLN A 124 -5.16 16.63 16.30
CA GLN A 124 -3.86 16.33 16.88
C GLN A 124 -2.80 17.37 16.45
N LEU A 125 -2.76 17.72 15.17
CA LEU A 125 -1.84 18.72 14.63
C LEU A 125 -2.03 20.09 15.31
N GLN A 126 -3.28 20.53 15.47
CA GLN A 126 -3.62 21.77 16.17
C GLN A 126 -3.18 21.75 17.63
N LYS A 127 -3.37 20.62 18.32
CA LYS A 127 -3.01 20.46 19.74
C LYS A 127 -1.49 20.50 19.96
N GLN A 128 -0.73 19.83 19.11
CA GLN A 128 0.71 19.63 19.30
C GLN A 128 1.56 20.76 18.71
N SER A 129 1.06 21.44 17.67
CA SER A 129 1.81 22.50 16.99
C SER A 129 0.92 23.68 16.59
N PRO A 130 0.26 24.33 17.57
CA PRO A 130 -0.66 25.43 17.30
C PRO A 130 0.03 26.61 16.60
N ASP A 131 1.31 26.86 16.87
CA ASP A 131 2.03 27.97 16.24
C ASP A 131 2.44 27.66 14.79
N ASN A 132 2.61 26.38 14.45
CA ASN A 132 3.01 25.96 13.10
C ASN A 132 1.82 25.80 12.16
N PHE A 133 0.65 25.45 12.69
CA PHE A 133 -0.52 25.07 11.89
C PHE A 133 -1.81 25.79 12.28
N GLY A 134 -1.85 26.52 13.40
CA GLY A 134 -3.08 27.12 13.95
C GLY A 134 -3.87 27.95 12.94
N PRO A 135 -3.24 28.89 12.22
CA PRO A 135 -3.93 29.64 11.15
C PRO A 135 -4.41 28.77 9.98
N CYS A 136 -3.80 27.61 9.73
CA CYS A 136 -4.15 26.73 8.62
C CYS A 136 -5.35 25.80 8.91
N VAL A 137 -5.75 25.63 10.17
CA VAL A 137 -6.79 24.65 10.54
C VAL A 137 -8.13 24.97 9.88
N ASP A 138 -8.52 26.24 9.89
CA ASP A 138 -9.77 26.68 9.25
C ASP A 138 -9.72 26.45 7.73
N ASP A 139 -8.58 26.75 7.10
CA ASP A 139 -8.36 26.51 5.67
C ASP A 139 -8.46 25.02 5.32
N TRP A 140 -7.91 24.13 6.16
CA TRP A 140 -8.01 22.68 5.96
C TRP A 140 -9.47 22.22 5.97
N TYR A 141 -10.28 22.68 6.91
CA TYR A 141 -11.71 22.36 6.95
C TYR A 141 -12.48 22.96 5.79
N LEU A 142 -12.15 24.18 5.36
CA LEU A 142 -12.74 24.80 4.16
C LEU A 142 -12.46 23.96 2.90
N CYS A 143 -11.23 23.45 2.73
CA CYS A 143 -10.88 22.55 1.65
C CYS A 143 -11.57 21.19 1.78
N TRP A 144 -11.61 20.61 2.98
CA TRP A 144 -12.29 19.33 3.23
C TRP A 144 -13.78 19.37 2.89
N ASN A 145 -14.44 20.49 3.19
CA ASN A 145 -15.85 20.70 2.84
C ASN A 145 -16.10 20.72 1.32
N GLN A 146 -15.07 20.91 0.50
CA GLN A 146 -15.16 20.80 -0.96
C GLN A 146 -15.01 19.34 -1.41
N SER A 147 -14.03 18.62 -0.86
CA SER A 147 -13.80 17.18 -1.09
C SER A 147 -12.75 16.62 -0.12
N ASN A 148 -12.73 15.29 0.03
CA ASN A 148 -11.69 14.61 0.82
C ASN A 148 -10.29 14.91 0.28
N GLU A 149 -10.16 14.88 -1.04
CA GLU A 149 -8.92 15.13 -1.77
C GLU A 149 -8.39 16.54 -1.51
N ALA A 150 -9.27 17.55 -1.58
CA ALA A 150 -8.90 18.93 -1.34
C ALA A 150 -8.43 19.14 0.11
N GLY A 151 -9.12 18.55 1.09
CA GLY A 151 -8.72 18.66 2.50
C GLY A 151 -7.37 18.01 2.78
N TRP A 152 -7.13 16.78 2.32
CA TRP A 152 -5.82 16.12 2.50
C TRP A 152 -4.70 16.84 1.76
N THR A 153 -4.95 17.32 0.53
CA THR A 153 -3.99 18.14 -0.22
C THR A 153 -3.58 19.39 0.58
N ALA A 154 -4.54 20.06 1.23
CA ALA A 154 -4.26 21.24 2.04
C ALA A 154 -3.41 20.89 3.28
N VAL A 155 -3.72 19.77 3.96
CA VAL A 155 -2.92 19.26 5.09
C VAL A 155 -1.49 18.93 4.65
N HIS A 156 -1.32 18.13 3.59
CA HIS A 156 0.00 17.74 3.08
C HIS A 156 0.83 18.95 2.67
N LYS A 157 0.20 19.95 2.05
CA LYS A 157 0.87 21.20 1.67
C LYS A 157 1.38 21.95 2.90
N SER A 158 0.57 22.09 3.95
CA SER A 158 0.99 22.74 5.19
C SER A 158 2.10 21.97 5.91
N LEU A 159 1.99 20.64 6.01
CA LEU A 159 3.04 19.79 6.58
C LEU A 159 4.36 19.93 5.82
N SER A 160 4.30 19.91 4.49
CA SER A 160 5.47 20.05 3.61
C SER A 160 6.09 21.45 3.72
N ALA A 161 5.27 22.50 3.78
CA ALA A 161 5.73 23.89 3.98
C ALA A 161 6.40 24.09 5.34
N ALA A 162 5.93 23.37 6.38
CA ALA A 162 6.58 23.32 7.69
C ALA A 162 7.87 22.47 7.70
N GLY A 163 8.22 21.82 6.58
CA GLY A 163 9.46 21.07 6.41
C GLY A 163 9.36 19.60 6.77
N TYR A 164 8.16 19.06 6.98
CA TYR A 164 7.97 17.62 7.18
C TYR A 164 7.80 16.89 5.85
N ASP A 165 8.24 15.64 5.77
CA ASP A 165 8.06 14.78 4.59
C ASP A 165 7.34 13.46 4.90
N CYS A 166 7.12 13.16 6.18
CA CYS A 166 6.32 12.04 6.64
C CYS A 166 5.83 12.26 8.08
N ILE A 167 4.98 11.35 8.55
CA ILE A 167 4.69 11.15 9.98
C ILE A 167 5.38 9.87 10.44
N CYS A 168 5.93 9.90 11.66
CA CYS A 168 6.38 8.72 12.38
C CYS A 168 5.62 8.64 13.72
N TYR A 169 5.16 7.44 14.06
CA TYR A 169 4.49 7.16 15.33
C TYR A 169 4.93 5.80 15.86
N LEU A 170 4.80 5.57 17.16
CA LEU A 170 4.99 4.23 17.73
C LEU A 170 3.65 3.52 17.65
N ASN A 171 3.62 2.35 17.01
CA ASN A 171 2.39 1.60 16.81
C ASN A 171 1.88 1.05 18.15
N GLU A 172 0.58 1.11 18.40
CA GLU A 172 -0.05 0.53 19.60
C GLU A 172 -0.88 -0.74 19.30
N THR A 173 -1.13 -1.04 18.03
CA THR A 173 -2.00 -2.13 17.56
C THR A 173 -1.22 -3.26 16.87
N GLU A 174 -0.52 -2.95 15.77
CA GLU A 174 0.26 -3.91 14.99
C GLU A 174 1.76 -3.77 15.29
N ASP A 175 2.33 -4.78 15.97
CA ASP A 175 3.67 -4.75 16.55
C ASP A 175 3.89 -3.60 17.57
N PRO A 176 3.24 -3.66 18.75
CA PRO A 176 3.22 -2.55 19.69
C PRO A 176 4.61 -2.09 20.15
N GLY A 177 4.82 -0.77 20.15
CA GLY A 177 6.07 -0.11 20.54
C GLY A 177 7.06 0.11 19.39
N GLU A 178 6.81 -0.49 18.21
CA GLU A 178 7.68 -0.32 17.04
C GLU A 178 7.26 0.89 16.17
N PRO A 179 8.21 1.55 15.49
CA PRO A 179 7.91 2.71 14.67
C PRO A 179 7.15 2.34 13.40
N SER A 180 6.09 3.10 13.13
CA SER A 180 5.34 3.11 11.88
C SER A 180 5.41 4.48 11.21
N TRP A 181 5.21 4.49 9.89
CA TRP A 181 5.46 5.63 9.01
C TRP A 181 4.24 5.89 8.14
N ILE A 182 3.91 7.16 7.94
CA ILE A 182 2.87 7.58 6.99
C ILE A 182 3.52 8.52 5.98
N VAL A 183 3.45 8.15 4.70
CA VAL A 183 4.08 8.88 3.60
C VAL A 183 3.00 9.32 2.61
N TRP A 184 2.87 10.64 2.42
CA TRP A 184 1.86 11.21 1.53
C TRP A 184 2.36 11.47 0.10
N ASP A 185 3.67 11.64 -0.08
CA ASP A 185 4.28 11.80 -1.39
C ASP A 185 4.64 10.43 -1.97
N SER A 186 3.81 9.94 -2.89
CA SER A 186 3.97 8.61 -3.49
C SER A 186 5.24 8.47 -4.34
N SER A 187 5.85 9.58 -4.78
CA SER A 187 7.13 9.54 -5.50
C SER A 187 8.32 9.12 -4.63
N ARG A 188 8.13 9.06 -3.29
CA ARG A 188 9.12 8.64 -2.30
C ARG A 188 8.98 7.18 -1.86
N ILE A 189 8.07 6.43 -2.49
CA ILE A 189 7.73 5.07 -2.10
C ILE A 189 8.17 4.12 -3.22
N HIS A 190 9.16 3.29 -2.93
CA HIS A 190 9.80 2.44 -3.94
C HIS A 190 9.55 0.96 -3.64
N PRO A 191 8.92 0.20 -4.55
CA PRO A 191 8.78 -1.24 -4.39
C PRO A 191 10.16 -1.90 -4.19
N SER A 192 10.36 -2.62 -3.09
CA SER A 192 11.61 -3.32 -2.76
C SER A 192 11.53 -4.83 -3.01
N TRP A 193 10.49 -5.26 -3.71
CA TRP A 193 10.21 -6.67 -3.91
C TRP A 193 11.11 -7.26 -4.98
N PRO A 194 11.63 -8.49 -4.79
CA PRO A 194 12.08 -9.25 -5.94
C PRO A 194 10.89 -9.44 -6.88
N ALA A 195 11.08 -9.20 -8.18
CA ALA A 195 10.06 -9.55 -9.18
C ALA A 195 9.61 -11.00 -8.92
N PRO A 196 8.30 -11.32 -8.94
CA PRO A 196 7.87 -12.69 -8.74
C PRO A 196 8.58 -13.57 -9.77
N PRO A 197 9.20 -14.70 -9.36
CA PRO A 197 9.99 -15.54 -10.27
C PRO A 197 9.18 -16.11 -11.46
N PHE A 198 7.85 -15.95 -11.46
CA PHE A 198 6.93 -16.52 -12.43
C PHE A 198 6.03 -15.49 -13.14
N ALA A 199 6.23 -14.18 -12.92
CA ALA A 199 5.40 -13.18 -13.56
C ALA A 199 5.79 -12.97 -15.04
N ARG A 200 5.23 -13.79 -15.94
CA ARG A 200 4.97 -13.31 -17.30
C ARG A 200 3.76 -12.38 -17.20
N ARG A 201 3.97 -11.06 -17.31
CA ARG A 201 2.89 -10.17 -17.77
C ARG A 201 2.45 -10.72 -19.13
N THR A 202 1.18 -11.02 -19.31
CA THR A 202 0.60 -11.07 -20.65
C THR A 202 0.81 -9.68 -21.25
N GLN A 203 1.77 -9.55 -22.15
CA GLN A 203 1.86 -8.38 -23.01
C GLN A 203 0.58 -8.37 -23.83
N GLU A 204 -0.25 -7.34 -23.65
CA GLU A 204 -1.20 -6.96 -24.69
C GLU A 204 -0.35 -6.67 -25.95
N GLU A 205 -0.68 -7.35 -27.04
CA GLU A 205 -0.08 -7.16 -28.34
C GLU A 205 -0.24 -5.68 -28.74
N GLU A 206 0.86 -4.91 -28.65
CA GLU A 206 0.98 -3.65 -29.38
C GLU A 206 0.95 -3.97 -30.87
N THR A 207 -0.23 -3.88 -31.46
CA THR A 207 -0.39 -3.79 -32.92
C THR A 207 0.21 -2.46 -33.36
N PRO A 208 1.25 -2.44 -34.20
CA PRO A 208 1.81 -1.18 -34.67
C PRO A 208 0.81 -0.53 -35.65
N PHE A 209 0.35 0.67 -35.30
CA PHE A 209 -0.41 1.53 -36.21
C PHE A 209 0.39 1.77 -37.51
N PRO A 210 -0.23 1.67 -38.70
CA PRO A 210 0.45 1.97 -39.95
C PRO A 210 0.77 3.47 -40.02
N GLN A 211 2.04 3.78 -40.29
CA GLN A 211 2.49 5.15 -40.52
C GLN A 211 1.88 5.67 -41.83
N GLU A 212 1.14 6.78 -41.75
CA GLU A 212 0.70 7.52 -42.93
C GLU A 212 1.90 8.07 -43.70
N VAL A 213 1.94 7.76 -44.99
CA VAL A 213 2.94 8.28 -45.93
C VAL A 213 2.50 9.69 -46.34
N PRO A 214 3.34 10.74 -46.25
CA PRO A 214 2.95 12.06 -46.71
C PRO A 214 2.88 12.08 -48.25
N THR A 215 1.85 12.72 -48.78
CA THR A 215 1.75 13.11 -50.19
C THR A 215 2.24 14.53 -50.40
#